data_AF-A0A085JAL5-F1
#
_entry.id   AF-A0A085JAL5-F1
#
_cell.length_a   1.000
_cell.length_b   1.000
_cell.length_c   1.000
_cell.angle_alpha   90.00
_cell.angle_beta   90.00
_cell.angle_gamma   90.00
#
_symmetry.space_group_name_H-M   'P 1'
#
loop_
_entity.id
_entity.type
_entity.pdbx_description
1 polymer ?
#
loop_
_entity_poly.entity_id
_entity_poly.type
_entity_poly.pdbx_seq_one_letter_code
_entity_poly.pdbx_strand_id
1 'polypeptide(L)'
;MFIEKLRALTSRLASERGVLIVPFAILLPILIVLMALGINSAAGLASKARMADAASEASLAVSASSLANDTQTAAGKEEIAAGKAMVAAWMKYYFPAMQGTPQVDFTVVQDQNQSSSDIRYTYYNVAISLDLPYLFRHRTLTGNSHNYTLNASEGHVKKYISKPADYVFIVDFSTSQIGSRMKMLKSVFAEITDYVVGASPESRIAIVPFSTGVVVKLPGKNQRGGAMLGCSVLFVPKDDWNIDYAFWADKRTATTSAYQALNRQTYLMDEARYNYYHRYVAASPPAISEANMKASWCRTNSTYGQKAGRYQYSCSDPRDPDDDIFSAKSQAIIQREFLRAAKIQSRQVTTFTIEHDDAIDYPATLNKMFSDEAIITLPMPLTPLDGTYAWGYNEMCRQAGWWNKSTNNLVNRSPKAWLIPLTGDADQLHEFQSMEPYGWTHLSSALVRSVPVMMEGQNRRKVFIMISDGNDNTHPHKVTDKYLKTYDLCRKIEEGLLARPQTNTSKVEFYYVSTTNAASRVKYWSDYCTGSGRAKTATQSDALIKLIKGIISDETGHLAVN
;
A
#
# COMPACT_ATOMS: atom_id res chain seq x y z
N MET A 1 -15.28 11.90 -96.32
CA MET A 1 -15.62 11.08 -95.13
C MET A 1 -16.02 11.90 -93.89
N PHE A 2 -15.40 13.05 -93.58
CA PHE A 2 -15.77 13.88 -92.42
C PHE A 2 -17.09 14.67 -92.64
N ILE A 3 -17.31 15.16 -93.87
CA ILE A 3 -18.49 15.98 -94.24
C ILE A 3 -19.78 15.14 -94.30
N GLU A 4 -19.72 13.88 -94.70
CA GLU A 4 -20.87 12.97 -94.68
C GLU A 4 -21.30 12.58 -93.26
N LYS A 5 -20.34 12.39 -92.35
CA LYS A 5 -20.64 12.15 -90.92
C LYS A 5 -21.30 13.37 -90.27
N LEU A 6 -20.93 14.59 -90.68
CA LEU A 6 -21.59 15.83 -90.25
C LEU A 6 -23.03 15.95 -90.75
N ARG A 7 -23.30 15.60 -92.03
CA ARG A 7 -24.67 15.59 -92.59
C ARG A 7 -25.59 14.57 -91.90
N ALA A 8 -25.07 13.37 -91.60
CA ALA A 8 -25.80 12.34 -90.87
C ALA A 8 -26.10 12.74 -89.41
N LEU A 9 -25.24 13.56 -88.79
CA LEU A 9 -25.50 14.15 -87.47
C LEU A 9 -26.65 15.18 -87.54
N THR A 10 -26.63 16.06 -88.54
CA THR A 10 -27.64 17.11 -88.69
C THR A 10 -29.05 16.56 -88.97
N SER A 11 -29.16 15.44 -89.71
CA SER A 11 -30.48 14.84 -89.96
C SER A 11 -31.05 14.08 -88.75
N ARG A 12 -30.19 13.49 -87.90
CA ARG A 12 -30.61 12.86 -86.63
C ARG A 12 -31.03 13.89 -85.57
N LEU A 13 -30.38 15.06 -85.55
CA LEU A 13 -30.72 16.20 -84.68
C LEU A 13 -32.09 16.84 -85.00
N ALA A 14 -32.59 16.68 -86.22
CA ALA A 14 -33.89 17.21 -86.66
C ALA A 14 -35.09 16.30 -86.33
N SER A 15 -34.87 15.12 -85.73
CA SER A 15 -35.96 14.24 -85.28
C SER A 15 -36.37 14.57 -83.84
N GLU A 16 -37.65 14.39 -83.49
CA GLU A 16 -38.18 14.66 -82.14
C GLU A 16 -37.43 13.92 -81.02
N ARG A 17 -36.82 12.77 -81.33
CA ARG A 17 -35.96 12.01 -80.40
C ARG A 17 -34.53 12.54 -80.28
N GLY A 18 -34.05 13.31 -81.27
CA GLY A 18 -32.71 13.90 -81.31
C GLY A 18 -32.57 15.20 -80.53
N VAL A 19 -33.65 15.99 -80.44
CA VAL A 19 -33.67 17.27 -79.69
C VAL A 19 -33.50 17.04 -78.18
N LEU A 20 -33.98 15.92 -77.65
CA LEU A 20 -33.81 15.55 -76.23
C LEU A 20 -32.40 15.02 -75.90
N ILE A 21 -31.64 14.54 -76.89
CA ILE A 21 -30.30 13.97 -76.68
C ILE A 21 -29.27 15.07 -76.37
N VAL A 22 -29.42 16.26 -76.96
CA VAL A 22 -28.48 17.39 -76.77
C VAL A 22 -28.48 17.91 -75.31
N PRO A 23 -29.61 18.30 -74.71
CA PRO A 23 -29.64 18.72 -73.31
C PRO A 23 -29.27 17.57 -72.37
N PHE A 24 -29.64 16.32 -72.69
CA PHE A 24 -29.24 15.15 -71.90
C PHE A 24 -27.72 14.91 -71.92
N ALA A 25 -27.07 15.04 -73.08
CA ALA A 25 -25.63 14.89 -73.24
C ALA A 25 -24.83 15.98 -72.51
N ILE A 26 -25.42 17.15 -72.27
CA ILE A 26 -24.81 18.26 -71.52
C ILE A 26 -25.11 18.14 -70.01
N LEU A 27 -26.36 17.86 -69.63
CA LEU A 27 -26.79 17.82 -68.23
C LEU A 27 -26.32 16.58 -67.49
N LEU A 28 -26.29 15.41 -68.14
CA LEU A 28 -25.90 14.16 -67.48
C LEU A 28 -24.45 14.21 -66.93
N PRO A 29 -23.42 14.66 -67.70
CA PRO A 29 -22.07 14.82 -67.15
C PRO A 29 -22.02 15.80 -65.99
N ILE A 30 -22.76 16.92 -66.04
CA ILE A 30 -22.80 17.92 -64.97
C ILE A 30 -23.40 17.32 -63.69
N LEU A 31 -24.52 16.60 -63.80
CA LEU A 31 -25.16 15.93 -62.68
C LEU A 31 -24.25 14.85 -62.05
N ILE A 32 -23.53 14.08 -62.87
CA ILE A 32 -22.57 13.08 -62.38
C ILE A 32 -21.41 13.77 -61.63
N VAL A 33 -20.89 14.89 -62.14
CA VAL A 33 -19.83 15.66 -61.47
C VAL A 33 -20.33 16.23 -60.13
N LEU A 34 -21.54 16.79 -60.08
CA LEU A 34 -22.14 17.30 -58.83
C LEU A 34 -22.40 16.18 -57.82
N MET A 35 -22.87 15.03 -58.27
CA MET A 35 -23.08 13.86 -57.41
C MET A 35 -21.75 13.33 -56.86
N ALA A 36 -20.71 13.24 -57.70
CA ALA A 36 -19.36 12.85 -57.27
C ALA A 36 -18.76 13.85 -56.27
N LEU A 37 -18.99 15.16 -56.47
CA LEU A 37 -18.61 16.19 -55.51
C LEU A 37 -19.34 16.01 -54.17
N GLY A 38 -20.65 15.77 -54.20
CA GLY A 38 -21.46 15.53 -53.01
C GLY A 38 -21.00 14.29 -52.24
N ILE A 39 -20.73 13.19 -52.94
CA ILE A 39 -20.23 11.96 -52.31
C ILE A 39 -18.82 12.15 -51.73
N ASN A 40 -17.90 12.77 -52.46
CA ASN A 40 -16.55 13.08 -51.94
C ASN A 40 -16.62 13.99 -50.70
N SER A 41 -17.52 14.98 -50.70
CA SER A 41 -17.71 15.90 -49.57
C SER A 41 -18.29 15.18 -48.35
N ALA A 42 -19.32 14.36 -48.55
CA ALA A 42 -19.92 13.56 -47.48
C ALA A 42 -18.92 12.54 -46.91
N ALA A 43 -18.14 11.89 -47.77
CA ALA A 43 -17.07 10.98 -47.34
C ALA A 43 -15.97 11.71 -46.57
N GLY A 44 -15.57 12.92 -47.00
CA GLY A 44 -14.59 13.74 -46.29
C GLY A 44 -15.07 14.15 -44.90
N LEU A 45 -16.34 14.57 -44.76
CA LEU A 45 -16.95 14.91 -43.47
C LEU A 45 -17.04 13.69 -42.55
N ALA A 46 -17.45 12.53 -43.09
CA ALA A 46 -17.51 11.29 -42.31
C ALA A 46 -16.12 10.83 -41.84
N SER A 47 -15.11 10.92 -42.70
CA SER A 47 -13.72 10.63 -42.33
C SER A 47 -13.19 11.61 -41.28
N LYS A 48 -13.55 12.89 -41.37
CA LYS A 48 -13.18 13.91 -40.37
C LYS A 48 -13.80 13.61 -39.00
N ALA A 49 -15.09 13.25 -38.94
CA ALA A 49 -15.75 12.88 -37.69
C ALA A 49 -15.10 11.64 -37.04
N ARG A 50 -14.87 10.58 -37.83
CA ARG A 50 -14.16 9.38 -37.36
C ARG A 50 -12.73 9.68 -36.89
N MET A 51 -12.06 10.66 -37.50
CA MET A 51 -10.70 11.03 -37.12
C MET A 51 -10.67 11.69 -35.75
N ALA A 52 -11.68 12.49 -35.41
CA ALA A 52 -11.81 13.09 -34.08
C ALA A 52 -11.98 12.00 -33.00
N ASP A 53 -12.88 11.03 -33.23
CA ASP A 53 -13.10 9.90 -32.31
C ASP A 53 -11.82 9.05 -32.16
N ALA A 54 -11.20 8.68 -33.28
CA ALA A 54 -9.98 7.89 -33.30
C ALA A 54 -8.81 8.61 -32.61
N ALA A 55 -8.67 9.93 -32.82
CA ALA A 55 -7.63 10.73 -32.18
C ALA A 55 -7.83 10.79 -30.67
N SER A 56 -9.07 10.95 -30.20
CA SER A 56 -9.42 10.93 -28.77
C SER A 56 -9.06 9.59 -28.12
N GLU A 57 -9.50 8.47 -28.70
CA GLU A 57 -9.18 7.14 -28.16
C GLU A 57 -7.68 6.81 -28.22
N ALA A 58 -7.00 7.15 -29.31
CA ALA A 58 -5.55 6.95 -29.43
C ALA A 58 -4.79 7.78 -28.40
N SER A 59 -5.22 9.02 -28.16
CA SER A 59 -4.61 9.89 -27.16
C SER A 59 -4.80 9.34 -25.73
N LEU A 60 -5.98 8.80 -25.41
CA LEU A 60 -6.23 8.11 -24.15
C LEU A 60 -5.35 6.87 -23.98
N ALA A 61 -5.24 6.05 -25.03
CA ALA A 61 -4.42 4.84 -25.00
C ALA A 61 -2.94 5.17 -24.76
N VAL A 62 -2.44 6.24 -25.38
CA VAL A 62 -1.10 6.77 -25.14
C VAL A 62 -0.93 7.30 -23.72
N SER A 63 -1.95 7.95 -23.16
CA SER A 63 -1.92 8.44 -21.77
C SER A 63 -1.79 7.33 -20.73
N ALA A 64 -2.41 6.18 -21.01
CA ALA A 64 -2.35 4.98 -20.18
C ALA A 64 -1.03 4.22 -20.34
N SER A 65 -0.34 4.38 -21.47
CA SER A 65 1.02 3.87 -21.66
C SER A 65 2.03 4.81 -20.99
N SER A 66 3.01 4.26 -20.27
CA SER A 66 3.99 5.09 -19.56
C SER A 66 4.89 5.82 -20.56
N LEU A 67 4.55 7.04 -20.94
CA LEU A 67 5.48 7.95 -21.59
C LEU A 67 6.34 8.67 -20.54
N ALA A 68 7.66 8.60 -20.68
CA ALA A 68 8.64 9.34 -19.89
C ALA A 68 8.38 10.85 -20.01
N ASN A 69 8.69 11.55 -18.93
CA ASN A 69 8.62 13.01 -18.86
C ASN A 69 9.85 13.70 -19.47
N ASP A 70 10.80 12.93 -20.01
CA ASP A 70 12.10 13.42 -20.47
C ASP A 70 12.32 13.10 -21.96
N THR A 71 12.35 14.14 -22.78
CA THR A 71 12.62 14.05 -24.22
C THR A 71 14.11 13.97 -24.55
N GLN A 72 15.00 14.12 -23.56
CA GLN A 72 16.44 14.24 -23.75
C GLN A 72 17.18 12.92 -23.54
N THR A 73 16.74 12.08 -22.60
CA THR A 73 17.32 10.75 -22.36
C THR A 73 17.00 9.72 -23.44
N ALA A 74 17.89 8.73 -23.62
CA ALA A 74 17.72 7.67 -24.62
C ALA A 74 16.45 6.84 -24.38
N ALA A 75 16.16 6.50 -23.11
CA ALA A 75 14.96 5.76 -22.72
C ALA A 75 13.67 6.54 -23.02
N GLY A 76 13.65 7.85 -22.75
CA GLY A 76 12.46 8.66 -23.02
C GLY A 76 12.18 8.86 -24.51
N LYS A 77 13.23 8.93 -25.36
CA LYS A 77 13.06 8.93 -26.82
C LYS A 77 12.49 7.61 -27.35
N GLU A 78 12.89 6.49 -26.75
CA GLU A 78 12.37 5.16 -27.10
C GLU A 78 10.89 5.00 -26.74
N GLU A 79 10.48 5.46 -25.55
CA GLU A 79 9.07 5.44 -25.14
C GLU A 79 8.19 6.35 -26.00
N ILE A 80 8.67 7.55 -26.35
CA ILE A 80 7.95 8.45 -27.29
C ILE A 80 7.80 7.80 -28.67
N ALA A 81 8.84 7.09 -29.15
CA ALA A 81 8.76 6.34 -30.40
C ALA A 81 7.73 5.20 -30.32
N ALA A 82 7.68 4.48 -29.19
CA ALA A 82 6.65 3.46 -28.94
C ALA A 82 5.23 4.05 -28.92
N GLY A 83 5.06 5.22 -28.28
CA GLY A 83 3.80 5.98 -28.31
C GLY A 83 3.39 6.37 -29.73
N LYS A 84 4.33 6.84 -30.56
CA LYS A 84 4.05 7.20 -31.97
C LYS A 84 3.61 5.97 -32.76
N ALA A 85 4.28 4.83 -32.55
CA ALA A 85 3.91 3.57 -33.17
C ALA A 85 2.52 3.08 -32.74
N MET A 86 2.15 3.28 -31.47
CA MET A 86 0.83 2.94 -30.94
C MET A 86 -0.28 3.78 -31.58
N VAL A 87 -0.10 5.10 -31.69
CA VAL A 87 -1.05 5.99 -32.39
C VAL A 87 -1.16 5.61 -33.86
N ALA A 88 -0.04 5.32 -34.52
CA ALA A 88 -0.05 4.90 -35.92
C ALA A 88 -0.81 3.58 -36.14
N ALA A 89 -0.68 2.61 -35.22
CA ALA A 89 -1.44 1.37 -35.26
C ALA A 89 -2.95 1.60 -35.08
N TRP A 90 -3.34 2.47 -34.15
CA TRP A 90 -4.74 2.89 -33.96
C TRP A 90 -5.32 3.58 -35.20
N MET A 91 -4.57 4.51 -35.80
CA MET A 91 -5.00 5.19 -37.04
C MET A 91 -5.19 4.21 -38.20
N LYS A 92 -4.30 3.21 -38.33
CA LYS A 92 -4.43 2.17 -39.35
C LYS A 92 -5.67 1.29 -39.15
N TYR A 93 -6.08 1.05 -37.90
CA TYR A 93 -7.30 0.33 -37.59
C TYR A 93 -8.55 1.11 -38.03
N TYR A 94 -8.61 2.42 -37.72
CA TYR A 94 -9.73 3.28 -38.08
C TYR A 94 -9.78 3.66 -39.57
N PHE A 95 -8.62 3.76 -40.22
CA PHE A 95 -8.46 4.18 -41.62
C PHE A 95 -7.63 3.18 -42.43
N PRO A 96 -8.16 1.98 -42.74
CA PRO A 96 -7.42 0.96 -43.48
C PRO A 96 -7.04 1.39 -44.91
N ALA A 97 -7.74 2.38 -45.47
CA ALA A 97 -7.49 2.93 -46.81
C ALA A 97 -6.45 4.06 -46.84
N MET A 98 -5.83 4.40 -45.71
CA MET A 98 -4.80 5.44 -45.62
C MET A 98 -3.58 5.13 -46.48
N GLN A 99 -2.96 6.16 -47.03
CA GLN A 99 -1.73 6.04 -47.81
C GLN A 99 -0.55 6.54 -46.97
N GLY A 100 0.46 5.68 -46.78
CA GLY A 100 1.64 5.99 -45.98
C GLY A 100 1.46 5.84 -44.46
N THR A 101 2.43 6.34 -43.70
CA THR A 101 2.38 6.36 -42.23
C THR A 101 1.81 7.69 -41.75
N PRO A 102 0.92 7.70 -40.74
CA PRO A 102 0.40 8.95 -40.21
C PRO A 102 1.52 9.74 -39.56
N GLN A 103 1.55 11.05 -39.76
CA GLN A 103 2.48 11.90 -39.01
C GLN A 103 1.88 12.17 -37.64
N VAL A 104 2.65 11.82 -36.60
CA VAL A 104 2.26 11.98 -35.20
C VAL A 104 3.29 12.86 -34.52
N ASP A 105 2.86 14.05 -34.10
CA ASP A 105 3.66 14.95 -33.30
C ASP A 105 3.18 14.97 -31.86
N PHE A 106 4.13 14.73 -30.96
CA PHE A 106 3.95 14.88 -29.53
C PHE A 106 4.66 16.16 -29.08
N THR A 107 3.90 17.11 -28.55
CA THR A 107 4.48 18.23 -27.81
C THR A 107 4.27 17.98 -26.32
N VAL A 108 5.37 17.91 -25.58
CA VAL A 108 5.37 17.76 -24.12
C VAL A 108 5.51 19.15 -23.51
N VAL A 109 4.48 19.64 -22.82
CA VAL A 109 4.56 20.87 -22.03
C VAL A 109 4.47 20.49 -20.56
N GLN A 110 5.52 20.78 -19.79
CA GLN A 110 5.49 20.72 -18.34
C GLN A 110 4.99 22.07 -17.83
N ASP A 111 3.76 22.12 -17.33
CA ASP A 111 3.27 23.32 -16.66
C ASP A 111 3.58 23.25 -15.16
N GLN A 112 4.23 24.30 -14.67
CA GLN A 112 4.50 24.52 -13.25
C GLN A 112 3.66 25.71 -12.83
N ASN A 113 2.67 25.46 -11.96
CA ASN A 113 1.80 26.44 -11.30
C ASN A 113 0.57 26.92 -12.09
N GLN A 114 -0.56 26.27 -11.83
CA GLN A 114 -1.78 27.03 -11.57
C GLN A 114 -1.89 27.30 -10.06
N SER A 115 -1.83 28.59 -9.71
CA SER A 115 -2.01 29.13 -8.37
C SER A 115 -3.21 28.47 -7.67
N SER A 116 -2.95 27.82 -6.52
CA SER A 116 -3.86 27.07 -5.63
C SER A 116 -3.93 25.54 -5.80
N SER A 117 -3.51 24.96 -6.92
CA SER A 117 -3.51 23.50 -7.11
C SER A 117 -2.11 22.99 -7.42
N ASP A 118 -1.53 22.30 -6.44
CA ASP A 118 -0.22 21.63 -6.48
C ASP A 118 -0.28 20.37 -7.37
N ILE A 119 -0.59 20.59 -8.64
CA ILE A 119 -0.84 19.55 -9.64
C ILE A 119 0.20 19.74 -10.73
N ARG A 120 1.21 18.86 -10.75
CA ARG A 120 2.12 18.72 -11.88
C ARG A 120 1.46 17.81 -12.90
N TYR A 121 1.24 18.31 -14.11
CA TYR A 121 0.73 17.51 -15.21
C TYR A 121 1.67 17.69 -16.41
N THR A 122 1.93 16.57 -17.07
CA THR A 122 2.55 16.52 -18.39
C THR A 122 1.43 16.62 -19.40
N TYR A 123 1.45 17.68 -20.19
CA TYR A 123 0.52 17.87 -21.29
C TYR A 123 1.09 17.24 -22.56
N TYR A 124 0.35 16.31 -23.17
CA TYR A 124 0.67 15.79 -24.50
C TYR A 124 -0.33 16.37 -25.50
N ASN A 125 0.19 17.14 -26.46
CA ASN A 125 -0.56 17.47 -27.66
C ASN A 125 -0.28 16.42 -28.72
N VAL A 126 -1.30 15.71 -29.18
CA VAL A 126 -1.20 14.71 -30.27
C VAL A 126 -1.78 15.32 -31.53
N ALA A 127 -0.92 15.77 -32.43
CA ALA A 127 -1.33 16.19 -33.76
C ALA A 127 -1.18 15.00 -34.72
N ILE A 128 -2.26 14.66 -35.42
CA ILE A 128 -2.29 13.55 -36.37
C ILE A 128 -2.58 14.11 -37.75
N SER A 129 -1.75 13.75 -38.73
CA SER A 129 -1.99 14.02 -40.15
C SER A 129 -2.01 12.72 -40.94
N LEU A 130 -3.06 12.53 -41.76
CA LEU A 130 -3.25 11.33 -42.57
C LEU A 130 -3.78 11.66 -43.96
N ASP A 131 -3.33 10.92 -44.97
CA ASP A 131 -3.77 11.06 -46.36
C ASP A 131 -4.75 9.96 -46.75
N LEU A 132 -5.92 10.37 -47.24
CA LEU A 132 -6.96 9.47 -47.75
C LEU A 132 -7.19 9.68 -49.24
N PRO A 133 -7.48 8.61 -50.00
CA PRO A 133 -7.82 8.74 -51.41
C PRO A 133 -9.22 9.35 -51.60
N TYR A 134 -9.39 10.15 -52.64
CA TYR A 134 -10.74 10.51 -53.11
C TYR A 134 -11.46 9.28 -53.67
N LEU A 135 -12.76 9.16 -53.37
CA LEU A 135 -13.61 8.07 -53.90
C LEU A 135 -13.81 8.22 -55.41
N PHE A 136 -14.13 9.43 -55.86
CA PHE A 136 -14.23 9.76 -57.28
C PHE A 136 -13.07 10.66 -57.71
N ARG A 137 -12.29 10.18 -58.68
CA ARG A 137 -11.10 10.85 -59.20
C ARG A 137 -11.43 11.46 -60.56
N HIS A 138 -11.57 12.78 -60.60
CA HIS A 138 -11.74 13.51 -61.85
C HIS A 138 -10.97 14.83 -61.78
N ARG A 139 -10.27 15.18 -62.86
CA ARG A 139 -9.39 16.37 -62.89
C ARG A 139 -10.11 17.66 -62.52
N THR A 140 -11.38 17.79 -62.90
CA THR A 140 -12.23 18.95 -62.57
C THR A 140 -12.65 19.00 -61.09
N LEU A 141 -12.67 17.86 -60.39
CA LEU A 141 -13.12 17.76 -59.00
C LEU A 141 -11.96 17.82 -57.99
N THR A 142 -10.84 17.18 -58.30
CA THR A 142 -9.72 16.99 -57.36
C THR A 142 -8.41 17.60 -57.85
N GLY A 143 -8.42 18.25 -59.02
CA GLY A 143 -7.21 18.72 -59.68
C GLY A 143 -6.30 17.56 -60.10
N ASN A 144 -4.99 17.73 -59.87
CA ASN A 144 -4.00 16.65 -60.02
C ASN A 144 -3.78 15.86 -58.72
N SER A 145 -4.48 16.20 -57.63
CA SER A 145 -4.33 15.46 -56.37
C SER A 145 -5.19 14.19 -56.39
N HIS A 146 -4.57 13.08 -56.00
CA HIS A 146 -5.26 11.80 -55.81
C HIS A 146 -5.79 11.61 -54.39
N ASN A 147 -5.28 12.41 -53.44
CA ASN A 147 -5.56 12.28 -52.02
C ASN A 147 -5.99 13.62 -51.41
N TYR A 148 -6.65 13.55 -50.26
CA TYR A 148 -6.87 14.68 -49.36
C TYR A 148 -6.24 14.38 -48.01
N THR A 149 -5.63 15.40 -47.42
CA THR A 149 -5.04 15.32 -46.08
C THR A 149 -6.08 15.70 -45.05
N LEU A 150 -6.24 14.86 -44.04
CA LEU A 150 -7.00 15.17 -42.84
C LEU A 150 -6.02 15.47 -41.70
N ASN A 151 -6.34 16.51 -40.93
CA ASN A 151 -5.60 16.90 -39.74
C ASN A 151 -6.54 16.86 -38.54
N ALA A 152 -6.06 16.31 -37.42
CA ALA A 152 -6.70 16.41 -36.12
C ALA A 152 -5.69 16.99 -35.13
N SER A 153 -6.12 18.04 -34.41
CA SER A 153 -5.28 18.78 -33.45
C SER A 153 -5.94 18.90 -32.06
N GLU A 154 -6.92 18.06 -31.74
CA GLU A 154 -7.76 18.19 -30.54
C GLU A 154 -7.46 17.13 -29.46
N GLY A 155 -6.45 16.28 -29.67
CA GLY A 155 -6.04 15.27 -28.69
C GLY A 155 -5.24 15.90 -27.55
N HIS A 156 -5.93 16.48 -26.56
CA HIS A 156 -5.30 17.03 -25.37
C HIS A 156 -5.33 16.02 -24.22
N VAL A 157 -4.15 15.54 -23.84
CA VAL A 157 -4.03 14.57 -22.75
C VAL A 157 -3.26 15.21 -21.60
N LYS A 158 -3.88 15.25 -20.42
CA LYS A 158 -3.21 15.59 -19.17
C LYS A 158 -2.82 14.29 -18.46
N LYS A 159 -1.53 13.98 -18.45
CA LYS A 159 -0.97 12.96 -17.58
C LYS A 159 -0.49 13.63 -16.31
N TYR A 160 -1.20 13.41 -15.21
CA TYR A 160 -0.71 13.86 -13.92
C TYR A 160 0.59 13.11 -13.59
N ILE A 161 1.59 13.85 -13.12
CA ILE A 161 2.82 13.23 -12.61
C ILE A 161 2.47 12.69 -11.23
N SER A 162 2.93 11.47 -10.95
CA SER A 162 2.76 10.81 -9.67
C SER A 162 3.11 11.77 -8.54
N LYS A 163 2.15 12.07 -7.65
CA LYS A 163 2.42 12.95 -6.52
C LYS A 163 3.22 12.12 -5.52
N PRO A 164 4.35 12.62 -5.00
CA PRO A 164 5.00 12.02 -3.85
C PRO A 164 3.96 11.74 -2.76
N ALA A 165 3.96 10.51 -2.26
CA ALA A 165 2.98 10.06 -1.30
C ALA A 165 3.65 9.21 -0.22
N ASP A 166 3.06 9.24 0.96
CA ASP A 166 3.45 8.38 2.06
C ASP A 166 2.52 7.16 2.08
N TYR A 167 3.11 5.99 1.90
CA TYR A 167 2.41 4.71 1.88
C TYR A 167 2.72 3.96 3.17
N VAL A 168 1.69 3.43 3.82
CA VAL A 168 1.87 2.50 4.93
C VAL A 168 1.16 1.19 4.59
N PHE A 169 1.97 0.13 4.46
CA PHE A 169 1.48 -1.22 4.23
C PHE A 169 1.26 -1.91 5.58
N ILE A 170 0.00 -2.18 5.89
CA ILE A 170 -0.41 -2.92 7.10
C ILE A 170 -0.62 -4.36 6.67
N VAL A 171 0.37 -5.21 6.93
CA VAL A 171 0.46 -6.55 6.35
C VAL A 171 0.25 -7.59 7.42
N ASP A 172 -0.69 -8.49 7.19
CA ASP A 172 -0.96 -9.61 8.07
C ASP A 172 0.22 -10.58 8.06
N PHE A 173 0.82 -10.77 9.24
CA PHE A 173 1.90 -11.72 9.48
C PHE A 173 1.46 -12.79 10.50
N SER A 174 0.16 -13.05 10.64
CA SER A 174 -0.34 -14.14 11.49
C SER A 174 -0.04 -15.54 10.92
N THR A 175 -0.15 -16.58 11.75
CA THR A 175 0.21 -17.96 11.39
C THR A 175 -0.50 -18.49 10.13
N SER A 176 -1.69 -17.98 9.77
CA SER A 176 -2.41 -18.38 8.54
C SER A 176 -1.67 -18.05 7.24
N GLN A 177 -0.74 -17.10 7.29
CA GLN A 177 0.02 -16.61 6.15
C GLN A 177 1.23 -17.49 5.79
N ILE A 178 1.59 -18.45 6.64
CA ILE A 178 2.73 -19.35 6.42
C ILE A 178 2.56 -20.11 5.10
N GLY A 179 3.66 -20.25 4.34
CA GLY A 179 3.70 -21.04 3.12
C GLY A 179 3.60 -20.18 1.85
N SER A 180 2.73 -20.58 0.91
CA SER A 180 2.64 -19.95 -0.41
C SER A 180 2.16 -18.50 -0.37
N ARG A 181 1.30 -18.13 0.58
CA ARG A 181 0.78 -16.76 0.72
C ARG A 181 1.87 -15.77 1.05
N MET A 182 2.70 -16.06 2.05
CA MET A 182 3.85 -15.21 2.37
C MET A 182 4.86 -15.14 1.21
N LYS A 183 5.09 -16.23 0.48
CA LYS A 183 5.96 -16.19 -0.72
C LYS A 183 5.42 -15.24 -1.79
N MET A 184 4.11 -15.24 -2.02
CA MET A 184 3.43 -14.30 -2.92
C MET A 184 3.61 -12.86 -2.44
N LEU A 185 3.34 -12.57 -1.16
CA LEU A 185 3.52 -11.23 -0.59
C LEU A 185 4.97 -10.74 -0.75
N LYS A 186 5.95 -11.58 -0.45
CA LYS A 186 7.38 -11.27 -0.63
C LYS A 186 7.72 -10.87 -2.06
N SER A 187 7.27 -11.66 -3.04
CA SER A 187 7.45 -11.34 -4.47
C SER A 187 6.82 -10.00 -4.84
N VAL A 188 5.59 -9.74 -4.35
CA VAL A 188 4.85 -8.52 -4.60
C VAL A 188 5.56 -7.30 -4.01
N PHE A 189 6.03 -7.38 -2.76
CA PHE A 189 6.72 -6.28 -2.09
C PHE A 189 8.10 -6.00 -2.70
N ALA A 190 8.81 -7.01 -3.21
CA ALA A 190 10.05 -6.78 -3.94
C ALA A 190 9.79 -5.89 -5.17
N GLU A 191 8.79 -6.26 -5.99
CA GLU A 191 8.47 -5.50 -7.20
C GLU A 191 7.89 -4.11 -6.92
N ILE A 192 7.09 -3.94 -5.86
CA ILE A 192 6.53 -2.64 -5.47
C ILE A 192 7.61 -1.71 -4.93
N THR A 193 8.55 -2.24 -4.14
CA THR A 193 9.67 -1.45 -3.60
C THR A 193 10.48 -0.86 -4.74
N ASP A 194 10.86 -1.69 -5.70
CA ASP A 194 11.59 -1.27 -6.90
C ASP A 194 10.79 -0.24 -7.72
N TYR A 195 9.48 -0.47 -7.86
CA TYR A 195 8.59 0.44 -8.60
C TYR A 195 8.46 1.81 -7.92
N VAL A 196 8.18 1.86 -6.62
CA VAL A 196 7.92 3.14 -5.91
C VAL A 196 9.20 3.93 -5.72
N VAL A 197 10.29 3.27 -5.28
CA VAL A 197 11.57 3.93 -5.06
C VAL A 197 12.17 4.40 -6.40
N GLY A 198 12.03 3.60 -7.46
CA GLY A 198 12.51 3.96 -8.80
C GLY A 198 11.67 5.04 -9.50
N ALA A 199 10.35 5.00 -9.37
CA ALA A 199 9.46 5.94 -10.07
C ALA A 199 9.25 7.27 -9.34
N SER A 200 9.44 7.32 -8.01
CA SER A 200 9.20 8.52 -7.20
C SER A 200 10.11 8.56 -5.96
N PRO A 201 11.34 9.10 -6.08
CA PRO A 201 12.32 9.15 -4.98
C PRO A 201 11.86 9.93 -3.73
N GLU A 202 10.85 10.81 -3.88
CA GLU A 202 10.25 11.59 -2.80
C GLU A 202 9.14 10.83 -2.06
N SER A 203 8.62 9.74 -2.63
CA SER A 203 7.67 8.86 -1.95
C SER A 203 8.37 8.12 -0.82
N ARG A 204 7.59 7.79 0.21
CA ARG A 204 8.06 7.03 1.36
C ARG A 204 7.14 5.87 1.63
N ILE A 205 7.72 4.76 2.06
CA ILE A 205 6.99 3.53 2.38
C ILE A 205 7.33 3.14 3.83
N ALA A 206 6.30 2.81 4.60
CA ALA A 206 6.45 2.05 5.84
C ALA A 206 5.79 0.68 5.70
N ILE A 207 6.32 -0.31 6.43
CA ILE A 207 5.74 -1.65 6.50
C ILE A 207 5.46 -1.96 7.96
N VAL A 208 4.20 -2.21 8.26
CA VAL A 208 3.67 -2.56 9.58
C VAL A 208 3.20 -4.02 9.53
N PRO A 209 4.12 -4.99 9.68
CA PRO A 209 3.73 -6.40 9.79
C PRO A 209 3.07 -6.62 11.15
N PHE A 210 1.89 -7.23 11.15
CA PHE A 210 1.10 -7.35 12.38
C PHE A 210 0.71 -8.78 12.74
N SER A 211 0.54 -8.98 14.04
CA SER A 211 -0.24 -10.07 14.65
C SER A 211 -1.17 -9.46 15.70
N THR A 212 -1.25 -10.01 16.91
CA THR A 212 -1.77 -9.33 18.11
C THR A 212 -0.73 -8.35 18.64
N GLY A 213 -0.52 -7.27 17.86
CA GLY A 213 0.49 -6.24 18.07
C GLY A 213 1.57 -6.23 16.98
N VAL A 214 2.44 -5.23 17.04
CA VAL A 214 3.50 -4.97 16.07
C VAL A 214 4.86 -5.08 16.75
N VAL A 215 5.75 -5.90 16.22
CA VAL A 215 7.11 -6.03 16.77
C VAL A 215 7.95 -4.80 16.37
N VAL A 216 8.69 -4.24 17.33
CA VAL A 216 9.61 -3.13 17.11
C VAL A 216 11.02 -3.49 17.61
N LYS A 217 12.05 -2.98 16.94
CA LYS A 217 13.43 -3.03 17.42
C LYS A 217 13.61 -1.92 18.47
N LEU A 218 13.99 -2.28 19.69
CA LEU A 218 14.26 -1.33 20.76
C LEU A 218 15.73 -0.87 20.73
N PRO A 219 16.03 0.35 21.21
CA PRO A 219 17.41 0.79 21.37
C PRO A 219 18.16 -0.10 22.36
N GLY A 220 19.48 -0.22 22.17
CA GLY A 220 20.34 -1.03 23.02
C GLY A 220 20.45 -2.50 22.61
N LYS A 221 20.97 -3.33 23.51
CA LYS A 221 21.28 -4.74 23.27
C LYS A 221 20.75 -5.62 24.41
N ASN A 222 20.27 -6.81 24.08
CA ASN A 222 19.88 -7.81 25.07
C ASN A 222 21.08 -8.28 25.94
N GLN A 223 20.84 -9.14 26.92
CA GLN A 223 21.86 -9.60 27.88
C GLN A 223 23.08 -10.27 27.23
N ARG A 224 22.95 -10.74 25.98
CA ARG A 224 24.01 -11.41 25.22
C ARG A 224 24.54 -10.58 24.06
N GLY A 225 24.16 -9.30 23.96
CA GLY A 225 24.68 -8.39 22.93
C GLY A 225 23.91 -8.39 21.61
N GLY A 226 22.82 -9.15 21.50
CA GLY A 226 21.96 -9.14 20.31
C GLY A 226 20.86 -8.07 20.35
N ALA A 227 19.93 -8.12 19.40
CA ALA A 227 18.84 -7.17 19.30
C ALA A 227 17.92 -7.20 20.54
N MET A 228 17.47 -6.02 20.97
CA MET A 228 16.40 -5.87 21.95
C MET A 228 15.09 -5.60 21.21
N LEU A 229 14.00 -6.24 21.63
CA LEU A 229 12.72 -6.21 20.92
C LEU A 229 11.58 -5.80 21.84
N GLY A 230 10.58 -5.15 21.25
CA GLY A 230 9.36 -4.72 21.92
C GLY A 230 8.11 -5.16 21.16
N CYS A 231 7.05 -5.46 21.89
CA CYS A 231 5.71 -5.61 21.33
C CYS A 231 5.00 -4.27 21.48
N SER A 232 4.66 -3.65 20.37
CA SER A 232 4.06 -2.31 20.33
C SER A 232 2.59 -2.40 19.94
N VAL A 233 1.75 -1.72 20.70
CA VAL A 233 0.32 -1.52 20.47
C VAL A 233 -0.04 -0.07 20.75
N LEU A 234 -1.23 0.38 20.31
CA LEU A 234 -1.65 1.77 20.51
C LEU A 234 -3.06 1.82 21.05
N PHE A 235 -3.18 2.15 22.34
CA PHE A 235 -4.44 2.49 22.97
C PHE A 235 -4.21 3.23 24.29
N VAL A 236 -5.22 3.98 24.71
CA VAL A 236 -5.28 4.56 26.06
C VAL A 236 -6.03 3.57 26.96
N PRO A 237 -5.41 3.05 28.03
CA PRO A 237 -6.07 2.17 28.97
C PRO A 237 -7.01 2.97 29.88
N LYS A 238 -8.19 2.41 30.20
CA LYS A 238 -9.02 2.90 31.31
C LYS A 238 -8.31 2.73 32.64
N ASP A 239 -8.69 3.49 33.67
CA ASP A 239 -8.02 3.52 34.99
C ASP A 239 -7.78 2.13 35.62
N ASP A 240 -8.78 1.24 35.53
CA ASP A 240 -8.71 -0.15 36.05
C ASP A 240 -7.73 -1.06 35.30
N TRP A 241 -7.27 -0.61 34.13
CA TRP A 241 -6.34 -1.30 33.24
C TRP A 241 -5.03 -0.53 33.09
N ASN A 242 -4.95 0.68 33.61
CA ASN A 242 -3.79 1.55 33.50
C ASN A 242 -2.71 1.15 34.54
N ILE A 243 -1.64 0.52 34.05
CA ILE A 243 -0.47 0.07 34.81
C ILE A 243 0.81 0.43 34.05
N ASP A 244 1.96 0.26 34.69
CA ASP A 244 3.24 0.31 33.99
C ASP A 244 3.45 -0.96 33.17
N TYR A 245 2.87 -0.98 31.97
CA TYR A 245 2.91 -2.13 31.07
C TYR A 245 4.33 -2.58 30.72
N ALA A 246 5.27 -1.64 30.58
CA ALA A 246 6.66 -1.94 30.29
C ALA A 246 7.33 -2.63 31.49
N PHE A 247 7.12 -2.11 32.71
CA PHE A 247 7.58 -2.76 33.93
C PHE A 247 7.05 -4.19 34.06
N TRP A 248 5.79 -4.46 33.71
CA TRP A 248 5.19 -5.79 33.86
C TRP A 248 5.47 -6.77 32.70
N ALA A 249 6.13 -6.34 31.62
CA ALA A 249 6.27 -7.12 30.39
C ALA A 249 7.08 -8.42 30.53
N ASP A 250 8.11 -8.39 31.37
CA ASP A 250 9.00 -9.50 31.68
C ASP A 250 8.82 -10.02 33.13
N LYS A 251 7.69 -9.68 33.76
CA LYS A 251 7.32 -10.10 35.11
C LYS A 251 6.15 -11.06 35.03
N ARG A 252 6.41 -12.32 35.35
CA ARG A 252 5.36 -13.34 35.42
C ARG A 252 4.48 -13.10 36.63
N THR A 253 3.20 -12.82 36.40
CA THR A 253 2.16 -12.93 37.43
C THR A 253 1.41 -14.23 37.22
N ALA A 254 0.96 -14.89 38.30
CA ALA A 254 0.19 -16.10 38.13
C ALA A 254 -1.30 -15.77 37.91
N THR A 255 -1.85 -16.22 36.78
CA THR A 255 -3.18 -15.81 36.25
C THR A 255 -4.37 -16.26 37.10
N THR A 256 -4.20 -17.29 37.93
CA THR A 256 -5.18 -17.76 38.93
C THR A 256 -4.93 -17.19 40.34
N SER A 257 -3.90 -16.35 40.51
CA SER A 257 -3.25 -16.11 41.80
C SER A 257 -3.42 -14.70 42.35
N ALA A 258 -4.43 -13.96 41.87
CA ALA A 258 -4.86 -12.71 42.48
C ALA A 258 -5.21 -12.85 43.99
N TYR A 259 -5.37 -14.08 44.49
CA TYR A 259 -5.65 -14.41 45.89
C TYR A 259 -4.42 -14.88 46.71
N GLN A 260 -3.23 -15.00 46.11
CA GLN A 260 -2.05 -15.42 46.86
C GLN A 260 -1.35 -14.21 47.51
N ALA A 261 -0.82 -14.41 48.71
CA ALA A 261 -0.06 -13.37 49.41
C ALA A 261 1.09 -12.84 48.54
N LEU A 262 1.33 -11.52 48.59
CA LEU A 262 2.29 -10.83 47.74
C LEU A 262 3.68 -11.48 47.77
N ASN A 263 4.18 -11.87 48.96
CA ASN A 263 5.46 -12.56 49.09
C ASN A 263 5.53 -13.83 48.23
N ARG A 264 4.48 -14.65 48.20
CA ARG A 264 4.47 -15.86 47.36
C ARG A 264 4.56 -15.50 45.86
N GLN A 265 3.94 -14.40 45.45
CA GLN A 265 3.98 -13.95 44.06
C GLN A 265 5.34 -13.35 43.69
N THR A 266 5.92 -12.53 44.56
CA THR A 266 7.28 -12.02 44.40
C THR A 266 8.30 -13.17 44.33
N TYR A 267 8.13 -14.22 45.14
CA TYR A 267 8.95 -15.44 45.06
C TYR A 267 8.87 -16.09 43.66
N LEU A 268 7.66 -16.26 43.12
CA LEU A 268 7.45 -16.86 41.81
C LEU A 268 8.00 -15.99 40.68
N MET A 269 7.87 -14.66 40.80
CA MET A 269 8.49 -13.69 39.88
C MET A 269 10.03 -13.82 39.89
N ASP A 270 10.62 -13.91 41.08
CA ASP A 270 12.07 -14.05 41.25
C ASP A 270 12.60 -15.38 40.70
N GLU A 271 11.90 -16.48 40.98
CA GLU A 271 12.20 -17.81 40.46
C GLU A 271 12.08 -17.86 38.93
N ALA A 272 11.01 -17.28 38.38
CA ALA A 272 10.79 -17.14 36.94
C ALA A 272 11.96 -16.41 36.26
N ARG A 273 12.41 -15.33 36.88
CA ARG A 273 13.51 -14.50 36.41
C ARG A 273 14.82 -15.26 36.43
N TYR A 274 15.16 -15.93 37.53
CA TYR A 274 16.32 -16.83 37.58
C TYR A 274 16.27 -17.89 36.48
N ASN A 275 15.12 -18.52 36.27
CA ASN A 275 14.95 -19.53 35.23
C ASN A 275 15.16 -18.95 33.82
N TYR A 276 14.76 -17.70 33.56
CA TYR A 276 15.05 -17.03 32.30
C TYR A 276 16.56 -16.89 32.07
N TYR A 277 17.30 -16.36 33.06
CA TYR A 277 18.75 -16.21 32.95
C TYR A 277 19.45 -17.56 32.80
N HIS A 278 19.08 -18.54 33.61
CA HIS A 278 19.71 -19.86 33.58
C HIS A 278 19.41 -20.62 32.27
N ARG A 279 18.15 -20.66 31.83
CA ARG A 279 17.72 -21.51 30.70
C ARG A 279 17.89 -20.86 29.33
N TYR A 280 17.96 -19.54 29.26
CA TYR A 280 18.00 -18.82 27.97
C TYR A 280 19.21 -17.91 27.85
N VAL A 281 19.52 -17.09 28.85
CA VAL A 281 20.70 -16.21 28.79
C VAL A 281 21.99 -17.03 28.86
N ALA A 282 22.14 -17.91 29.85
CA ALA A 282 23.35 -18.73 30.01
C ALA A 282 23.50 -19.78 28.90
N ALA A 283 22.40 -20.44 28.54
CA ALA A 283 22.38 -21.50 27.54
C ALA A 283 22.54 -21.00 26.09
N SER A 284 22.35 -19.69 25.84
CA SER A 284 22.51 -19.13 24.50
C SER A 284 23.95 -19.31 24.00
N PRO A 285 24.17 -19.85 22.78
CA PRO A 285 25.50 -19.94 22.18
C PRO A 285 26.20 -18.58 22.03
N PRO A 286 27.52 -18.48 22.31
CA PRO A 286 28.32 -19.46 23.03
C PRO A 286 27.85 -19.58 24.49
N ALA A 287 27.52 -20.78 24.94
CA ALA A 287 26.99 -20.98 26.28
C ALA A 287 28.02 -20.55 27.34
N ILE A 288 27.53 -19.97 28.44
CA ILE A 288 28.37 -19.59 29.59
C ILE A 288 28.01 -20.48 30.79
N SER A 289 28.97 -20.65 31.70
CA SER A 289 28.72 -21.40 32.92
C SER A 289 27.69 -20.69 33.80
N GLU A 290 26.96 -21.47 34.59
CA GLU A 290 26.01 -20.95 35.57
C GLU A 290 26.70 -20.00 36.58
N ALA A 291 27.96 -20.28 36.92
CA ALA A 291 28.77 -19.41 37.78
C ALA A 291 29.01 -18.03 37.14
N ASN A 292 29.35 -17.99 35.86
CA ASN A 292 29.57 -16.72 35.14
C ASN A 292 28.26 -15.94 34.96
N MET A 293 27.16 -16.65 34.69
CA MET A 293 25.83 -16.03 34.63
C MET A 293 25.44 -15.41 35.99
N LYS A 294 25.62 -16.15 37.09
CA LYS A 294 25.37 -15.61 38.43
C LYS A 294 26.24 -14.41 38.73
N ALA A 295 27.54 -14.48 38.46
CA ALA A 295 28.46 -13.36 38.69
C ALA A 295 28.09 -12.10 37.90
N SER A 296 27.48 -12.25 36.72
CA SER A 296 27.14 -11.13 35.84
C SER A 296 25.78 -10.51 36.13
N TRP A 297 24.79 -11.32 36.54
CA TRP A 297 23.39 -10.86 36.62
C TRP A 297 22.67 -11.23 37.92
N CYS A 298 23.22 -12.07 38.80
CA CYS A 298 22.46 -12.57 39.94
C CYS A 298 23.16 -12.35 41.29
N ARG A 299 22.36 -12.12 42.34
CA ARG A 299 22.82 -12.11 43.73
C ARG A 299 22.20 -13.28 44.50
N THR A 300 22.97 -13.83 45.43
CA THR A 300 22.47 -14.85 46.38
C THR A 300 21.72 -14.15 47.52
N ASN A 301 20.51 -14.63 47.84
CA ASN A 301 19.73 -14.09 48.95
C ASN A 301 20.10 -14.81 50.27
N SER A 302 20.32 -14.04 51.34
CA SER A 302 20.53 -14.58 52.68
C SER A 302 19.25 -15.14 53.31
N THR A 303 18.09 -14.60 52.91
CA THR A 303 16.76 -15.08 53.32
C THR A 303 15.93 -15.36 52.06
N TYR A 304 15.47 -16.60 51.91
CA TYR A 304 14.73 -17.06 50.73
C TYR A 304 13.58 -18.00 51.11
N GLY A 305 12.72 -18.28 50.14
CA GLY A 305 11.50 -19.07 50.29
C GLY A 305 10.23 -18.25 50.11
N GLN A 306 9.09 -18.92 49.93
CA GLN A 306 7.81 -18.27 49.62
C GLN A 306 7.36 -17.26 50.69
N LYS A 307 7.66 -17.52 51.97
CA LYS A 307 7.35 -16.58 53.08
C LYS A 307 8.19 -15.31 53.01
N ALA A 308 9.45 -15.43 52.59
CA ALA A 308 10.39 -14.32 52.43
C ALA A 308 10.18 -13.56 51.10
N GLY A 309 9.46 -14.15 50.16
CA GLY A 309 9.19 -13.60 48.84
C GLY A 309 10.40 -13.52 47.91
N ARG A 310 11.42 -14.36 48.17
CA ARG A 310 12.70 -14.34 47.45
C ARG A 310 13.09 -15.75 47.06
N TYR A 311 13.48 -15.94 45.81
CA TYR A 311 14.13 -17.17 45.37
C TYR A 311 15.56 -17.23 45.94
N GLN A 312 16.25 -18.37 45.84
CA GLN A 312 17.63 -18.47 46.34
C GLN A 312 18.57 -17.45 45.66
N TYR A 313 18.27 -17.11 44.40
CA TYR A 313 19.00 -16.14 43.60
C TYR A 313 18.04 -15.12 42.99
N SER A 314 18.38 -13.84 43.09
CA SER A 314 17.66 -12.78 42.37
C SER A 314 18.52 -12.28 41.23
N CYS A 315 18.01 -12.33 40.01
CA CYS A 315 18.73 -11.92 38.82
C CYS A 315 18.15 -10.62 38.25
N SER A 316 19.01 -9.73 37.78
CA SER A 316 18.64 -8.47 37.12
C SER A 316 19.73 -8.02 36.15
N ASP A 317 19.34 -7.30 35.12
CA ASP A 317 20.20 -6.60 34.20
C ASP A 317 20.60 -5.26 34.83
N PRO A 318 21.88 -5.06 35.20
CA PRO A 318 22.29 -3.82 35.85
C PRO A 318 22.15 -2.58 34.96
N ARG A 319 21.92 -2.78 33.66
CA ARG A 319 21.67 -1.69 32.69
C ARG A 319 20.24 -1.16 32.74
N ASP A 320 19.32 -1.92 33.35
CA ASP A 320 17.92 -1.54 33.49
C ASP A 320 17.56 -1.44 34.99
N PRO A 321 17.37 -0.23 35.54
CA PRO A 321 17.07 -0.04 36.96
C PRO A 321 15.71 -0.60 37.39
N ASP A 322 14.78 -0.82 36.45
CA ASP A 322 13.43 -1.34 36.70
C ASP A 322 13.35 -2.88 36.58
N ASP A 323 14.52 -3.49 36.35
CA ASP A 323 14.66 -4.92 36.18
C ASP A 323 14.88 -5.66 37.50
N ASP A 324 15.55 -5.03 38.49
CA ASP A 324 15.62 -5.55 39.86
C ASP A 324 14.27 -5.37 40.55
N ILE A 325 13.51 -6.46 40.65
CA ILE A 325 12.19 -6.47 41.29
C ILE A 325 12.22 -6.10 42.77
N PHE A 326 13.38 -6.12 43.44
CA PHE A 326 13.51 -5.75 44.86
C PHE A 326 14.08 -4.35 45.09
N SER A 327 14.33 -3.56 44.04
CA SER A 327 14.63 -2.14 44.21
C SER A 327 13.45 -1.43 44.88
N ALA A 328 13.71 -0.33 45.59
CA ALA A 328 12.64 0.44 46.25
C ALA A 328 11.56 0.90 45.25
N LYS A 329 11.98 1.28 44.04
CA LYS A 329 11.09 1.67 42.94
C LYS A 329 10.21 0.50 42.47
N SER A 330 10.83 -0.64 42.14
CA SER A 330 10.11 -1.84 41.69
C SER A 330 9.12 -2.35 42.73
N GLN A 331 9.52 -2.35 44.01
CA GLN A 331 8.63 -2.77 45.10
C GLN A 331 7.42 -1.84 45.26
N ALA A 332 7.60 -0.53 45.10
CA ALA A 332 6.48 0.41 45.13
C ALA A 332 5.49 0.18 43.97
N ILE A 333 5.99 -0.10 42.76
CA ILE A 333 5.15 -0.45 41.59
C ILE A 333 4.41 -1.77 41.85
N ILE A 334 5.13 -2.81 42.28
CA ILE A 334 4.56 -4.13 42.59
C ILE A 334 3.42 -4.00 43.62
N GLN A 335 3.64 -3.30 44.73
CA GLN A 335 2.62 -3.13 45.76
C GLN A 335 1.37 -2.40 45.26
N ARG A 336 1.55 -1.41 44.39
CA ARG A 336 0.44 -0.58 43.85
C ARG A 336 -0.33 -1.26 42.71
N GLU A 337 0.33 -2.07 41.91
CA GLU A 337 -0.20 -2.51 40.61
C GLU A 337 -0.42 -4.02 40.49
N PHE A 338 0.13 -4.84 41.39
CA PHE A 338 0.12 -6.30 41.26
C PHE A 338 -1.25 -6.89 40.93
N LEU A 339 -2.31 -6.48 41.64
CA LEU A 339 -3.66 -7.01 41.40
C LEU A 339 -4.18 -6.65 39.99
N ARG A 340 -3.91 -5.43 39.52
CA ARG A 340 -4.28 -4.98 38.16
C ARG A 340 -3.44 -5.71 37.11
N ALA A 341 -2.14 -5.85 37.32
CA ALA A 341 -1.26 -6.60 36.42
C ALA A 341 -1.69 -8.07 36.28
N ALA A 342 -2.00 -8.74 37.40
CA ALA A 342 -2.49 -10.12 37.39
C ALA A 342 -3.83 -10.26 36.65
N LYS A 343 -4.76 -9.31 36.84
CA LYS A 343 -6.02 -9.24 36.08
C LYS A 343 -5.76 -9.09 34.58
N ILE A 344 -4.86 -8.19 34.18
CA ILE A 344 -4.52 -7.93 32.78
C ILE A 344 -3.89 -9.16 32.12
N GLN A 345 -2.87 -9.77 32.73
CA GLN A 345 -2.22 -10.97 32.17
C GLN A 345 -3.21 -12.14 32.08
N SER A 346 -4.08 -12.33 33.07
CA SER A 346 -5.13 -13.36 33.03
C SER A 346 -6.13 -13.13 31.90
N ARG A 347 -6.56 -11.88 31.71
CA ARG A 347 -7.46 -11.50 30.62
C ARG A 347 -6.82 -11.73 29.25
N GLN A 348 -5.56 -11.33 29.09
CA GLN A 348 -4.78 -11.44 27.86
C GLN A 348 -4.69 -12.88 27.33
N VAL A 349 -4.60 -13.89 28.20
CA VAL A 349 -4.63 -15.31 27.79
C VAL A 349 -5.93 -15.67 27.06
N THR A 350 -7.06 -15.06 27.44
CA THR A 350 -8.37 -15.34 26.82
C THR A 350 -8.67 -14.44 25.62
N THR A 351 -8.13 -13.22 25.62
CA THR A 351 -8.34 -12.23 24.55
C THR A 351 -7.25 -12.24 23.49
N PHE A 352 -6.13 -12.94 23.73
CA PHE A 352 -4.91 -12.97 22.92
C PHE A 352 -4.18 -11.62 22.77
N THR A 353 -4.69 -10.56 23.38
CA THR A 353 -4.15 -9.20 23.37
C THR A 353 -4.58 -8.44 24.61
N ILE A 354 -3.80 -7.43 25.04
CA ILE A 354 -4.22 -6.45 26.05
C ILE A 354 -5.16 -5.38 25.48
N GLU A 355 -5.23 -5.24 24.15
CA GLU A 355 -6.16 -4.36 23.46
C GLU A 355 -7.51 -5.04 23.31
N HIS A 356 -8.37 -4.92 24.32
CA HIS A 356 -9.74 -5.42 24.27
C HIS A 356 -10.72 -4.40 24.84
N ASP A 357 -12.01 -4.55 24.52
CA ASP A 357 -13.09 -3.63 24.88
C ASP A 357 -13.10 -3.15 26.34
N ASP A 358 -12.80 -4.05 27.28
CA ASP A 358 -12.78 -3.71 28.70
C ASP A 358 -11.65 -2.72 29.03
N ALA A 359 -10.50 -2.83 28.36
CA ALA A 359 -9.29 -2.04 28.63
C ALA A 359 -9.24 -0.72 27.86
N ILE A 360 -9.72 -0.68 26.62
CA ILE A 360 -9.56 0.49 25.74
C ILE A 360 -10.52 1.63 26.12
N ASP A 361 -9.97 2.80 26.39
CA ASP A 361 -10.67 4.08 26.30
C ASP A 361 -10.65 4.56 24.84
N TYR A 362 -11.72 4.26 24.10
CA TYR A 362 -11.82 4.54 22.67
C TYR A 362 -11.75 6.06 22.36
N PRO A 363 -12.56 6.93 22.99
CA PRO A 363 -12.46 8.37 22.77
C PRO A 363 -11.05 8.92 23.03
N ALA A 364 -10.42 8.54 24.14
CA ALA A 364 -9.07 9.02 24.44
C ALA A 364 -8.04 8.48 23.44
N THR A 365 -8.18 7.22 23.02
CA THR A 365 -7.30 6.61 22.00
C THR A 365 -7.39 7.35 20.67
N LEU A 366 -8.60 7.62 20.17
CA LEU A 366 -8.80 8.32 18.90
C LEU A 366 -8.22 9.74 18.92
N ASN A 367 -8.19 10.39 20.08
CA ASN A 367 -7.57 11.72 20.22
C ASN A 367 -6.04 11.65 20.25
N LYS A 368 -5.48 10.62 20.89
CA LYS A 368 -4.03 10.47 21.13
C LYS A 368 -3.29 9.63 20.10
N MET A 369 -3.97 8.97 19.17
CA MET A 369 -3.34 8.09 18.16
C MET A 369 -2.43 8.80 17.14
N PHE A 370 -2.37 10.14 17.17
CA PHE A 370 -1.54 10.94 16.27
C PHE A 370 -0.18 11.35 16.87
N SER A 371 0.20 10.76 17.99
CA SER A 371 1.51 10.92 18.62
C SER A 371 1.92 9.63 19.32
N ASP A 372 3.12 9.63 19.90
CA ASP A 372 3.65 8.49 20.64
C ASP A 372 3.02 8.31 22.03
N GLU A 373 2.16 9.25 22.49
CA GLU A 373 1.59 9.28 23.85
C GLU A 373 0.76 8.04 24.21
N ALA A 374 0.09 7.44 23.23
CA ALA A 374 -0.76 6.27 23.43
C ALA A 374 -0.07 4.96 22.99
N ILE A 375 1.20 5.03 22.59
CA ILE A 375 1.97 3.84 22.23
C ILE A 375 2.38 3.13 23.52
N ILE A 376 1.93 1.90 23.66
CA ILE A 376 2.38 0.99 24.72
C ILE A 376 3.35 0.01 24.09
N THR A 377 4.61 0.04 24.54
CA THR A 377 5.64 -0.88 24.08
C THR A 377 6.11 -1.76 25.22
N LEU A 378 5.93 -3.07 25.05
CA LEU A 378 6.25 -4.11 26.02
C LEU A 378 7.63 -4.68 25.67
N PRO A 379 8.69 -4.43 26.45
CA PRO A 379 9.97 -5.08 26.25
C PRO A 379 9.79 -6.60 26.32
N MET A 380 10.27 -7.33 25.32
CA MET A 380 10.11 -8.78 25.27
C MET A 380 11.40 -9.50 25.64
N PRO A 381 11.37 -10.43 26.61
CA PRO A 381 12.46 -11.37 26.79
C PRO A 381 12.51 -12.28 25.56
N LEU A 382 13.70 -12.46 24.98
CA LEU A 382 13.89 -13.37 23.86
C LEU A 382 13.83 -14.82 24.36
N THR A 383 12.68 -15.47 24.21
CA THR A 383 12.46 -16.86 24.64
C THR A 383 12.03 -17.79 23.49
N PRO A 384 12.34 -19.09 23.59
CA PRO A 384 11.87 -20.12 22.66
C PRO A 384 10.39 -20.52 22.89
N LEU A 385 9.87 -21.41 22.03
CA LEU A 385 8.49 -21.91 21.92
C LEU A 385 7.82 -22.31 23.24
N ASP A 386 8.60 -22.87 24.16
CA ASP A 386 8.19 -23.41 25.46
C ASP A 386 8.47 -22.46 26.64
N GLY A 387 9.05 -21.29 26.38
CA GLY A 387 9.54 -20.39 27.42
C GLY A 387 8.53 -19.35 27.88
N THR A 388 7.62 -19.75 28.78
CA THR A 388 6.69 -18.83 29.46
C THR A 388 7.22 -18.32 30.81
N TYR A 389 8.46 -18.63 31.15
CA TYR A 389 8.95 -18.41 32.52
C TYR A 389 8.93 -16.94 32.93
N ALA A 390 9.30 -15.99 32.06
CA ALA A 390 9.33 -14.56 32.40
C ALA A 390 8.35 -13.69 31.58
N TRP A 391 7.80 -14.19 30.46
CA TRP A 391 7.00 -13.33 29.58
C TRP A 391 5.56 -13.16 30.10
N GLY A 392 5.22 -11.95 30.54
CA GLY A 392 3.90 -11.62 31.09
C GLY A 392 2.77 -11.58 30.04
N TYR A 393 3.09 -11.29 28.78
CA TYR A 393 2.13 -11.10 27.69
C TYR A 393 2.40 -12.03 26.50
N ASN A 394 2.51 -13.33 26.78
CA ASN A 394 3.00 -14.36 25.84
C ASN A 394 2.07 -14.72 24.65
N GLU A 395 0.81 -14.26 24.66
CA GLU A 395 -0.08 -14.36 23.49
C GLU A 395 0.10 -13.24 22.44
N MET A 396 0.88 -12.19 22.73
CA MET A 396 1.06 -11.04 21.83
C MET A 396 2.38 -11.06 21.08
N CYS A 397 2.42 -10.39 19.91
CA CYS A 397 3.64 -10.19 19.12
C CYS A 397 4.51 -11.44 18.97
N ARG A 398 3.87 -12.56 18.71
CA ARG A 398 4.49 -13.88 18.58
C ARG A 398 5.52 -13.97 17.45
N GLN A 399 5.57 -12.96 16.60
CA GLN A 399 6.57 -12.72 15.55
C GLN A 399 7.92 -12.22 16.08
N ALA A 400 7.99 -11.74 17.33
CA ALA A 400 9.25 -11.33 17.90
C ALA A 400 10.15 -12.51 18.29
N GLY A 401 9.55 -13.70 18.42
CA GLY A 401 10.16 -14.82 19.09
C GLY A 401 9.62 -16.16 18.62
N TRP A 402 9.65 -17.13 19.53
CA TRP A 402 9.06 -18.46 19.36
C TRP A 402 9.90 -19.39 18.44
N TRP A 403 11.15 -19.53 18.84
CA TRP A 403 12.18 -20.39 18.25
C TRP A 403 12.23 -21.76 18.92
N ASN A 404 12.88 -22.75 18.30
CA ASN A 404 13.19 -23.99 19.02
C ASN A 404 14.23 -23.71 20.12
N LYS A 405 14.02 -24.25 21.32
CA LYS A 405 14.93 -24.14 22.47
C LYS A 405 16.37 -24.52 22.13
N SER A 406 16.57 -25.55 21.29
CA SER A 406 17.90 -25.98 20.84
C SER A 406 18.62 -24.97 19.93
N THR A 407 17.92 -23.96 19.43
CA THR A 407 18.41 -22.96 18.46
C THR A 407 18.40 -21.53 19.00
N ASN A 408 18.13 -21.33 20.29
CA ASN A 408 18.00 -20.01 20.90
C ASN A 408 19.37 -19.31 21.05
N ASN A 409 19.79 -18.57 20.04
CA ASN A 409 21.04 -17.79 20.03
C ASN A 409 20.75 -16.29 20.19
N LEU A 410 20.74 -15.81 21.43
CA LEU A 410 20.48 -14.42 21.78
C LEU A 410 21.49 -13.41 21.23
N VAL A 411 22.68 -13.83 20.80
CA VAL A 411 23.69 -12.93 20.21
C VAL A 411 23.27 -12.50 18.81
N ASN A 412 22.86 -13.46 17.99
CA ASN A 412 22.61 -13.24 16.56
C ASN A 412 21.13 -13.36 16.16
N ARG A 413 20.20 -13.48 17.12
CA ARG A 413 18.78 -13.63 16.79
C ARG A 413 18.16 -12.33 16.32
N SER A 414 17.52 -12.40 15.17
CA SER A 414 16.58 -11.39 14.69
C SER A 414 15.13 -11.84 14.93
N PRO A 415 14.19 -10.90 15.12
CA PRO A 415 12.76 -11.22 15.11
C PRO A 415 12.32 -11.84 13.79
N LYS A 416 11.17 -12.53 13.79
CA LYS A 416 10.55 -13.03 12.56
C LYS A 416 10.00 -11.89 11.73
N ALA A 417 9.41 -10.88 12.34
CA ALA A 417 8.92 -9.68 11.64
C ALA A 417 9.09 -8.46 12.53
N TRP A 418 9.18 -7.27 11.93
CA TRP A 418 9.30 -6.01 12.66
C TRP A 418 8.82 -4.84 11.82
N LEU A 419 8.42 -3.76 12.48
CA LEU A 419 8.07 -2.50 11.86
C LEU A 419 9.28 -1.92 11.10
N ILE A 420 9.08 -1.67 9.81
CA ILE A 420 9.97 -0.83 9.00
C ILE A 420 9.36 0.57 9.01
N PRO A 421 10.04 1.57 9.58
CA PRO A 421 9.52 2.93 9.65
C PRO A 421 9.39 3.54 8.25
N LEU A 422 8.76 4.71 8.17
CA LEU A 422 8.55 5.40 6.91
C LEU A 422 9.91 5.79 6.29
N THR A 423 10.26 5.19 5.16
CA THR A 423 11.58 5.32 4.54
C THR A 423 11.50 5.35 3.01
N GLY A 424 12.53 5.93 2.38
CA GLY A 424 12.77 5.83 0.93
C GLY A 424 13.93 4.89 0.59
N ASP A 425 14.52 4.26 1.60
CA ASP A 425 15.67 3.36 1.45
C ASP A 425 15.20 1.96 1.04
N ALA A 426 15.58 1.56 -0.18
CA ALA A 426 15.23 0.25 -0.73
C ALA A 426 15.80 -0.89 0.13
N ASP A 427 17.01 -0.76 0.69
CA ASP A 427 17.64 -1.82 1.48
C ASP A 427 16.85 -2.08 2.78
N GLN A 428 16.36 -1.01 3.42
CA GLN A 428 15.48 -1.12 4.57
C GLN A 428 14.14 -1.79 4.21
N LEU A 429 13.58 -1.49 3.05
CA LEU A 429 12.33 -2.12 2.58
C LEU A 429 12.54 -3.59 2.19
N HIS A 430 13.69 -3.94 1.63
CA HIS A 430 14.07 -5.32 1.31
C HIS A 430 14.24 -6.19 2.57
N GLU A 431 14.37 -5.61 3.77
CA GLU A 431 14.32 -6.37 5.03
C GLU A 431 13.04 -7.23 5.13
N PHE A 432 11.93 -6.79 4.52
CA PHE A 432 10.66 -7.54 4.41
C PHE A 432 10.86 -8.98 3.88
N GLN A 433 11.80 -9.17 2.95
CA GLN A 433 12.07 -10.46 2.33
C GLN A 433 12.56 -11.52 3.33
N SER A 434 13.20 -11.08 4.42
CA SER A 434 13.68 -11.96 5.48
C SER A 434 12.61 -12.30 6.52
N MET A 435 11.46 -11.62 6.51
CA MET A 435 10.47 -11.75 7.56
C MET A 435 9.62 -13.02 7.44
N GLU A 436 9.13 -13.55 8.55
CA GLU A 436 8.27 -14.72 8.62
C GLU A 436 7.01 -14.45 9.46
N PRO A 437 5.84 -14.95 9.02
CA PRO A 437 4.61 -14.79 9.76
C PRO A 437 4.51 -15.78 10.92
N TYR A 438 3.95 -15.32 12.05
CA TYR A 438 3.59 -16.13 13.19
C TYR A 438 2.60 -15.42 14.11
N GLY A 439 1.79 -16.16 14.86
CA GLY A 439 0.87 -15.61 15.86
C GLY A 439 -0.58 -15.43 15.38
N TRP A 440 -1.29 -14.57 16.09
CA TRP A 440 -2.74 -14.33 15.96
C TRP A 440 -3.03 -13.09 15.09
N THR A 441 -4.27 -12.89 14.65
CA THR A 441 -4.67 -11.82 13.73
C THR A 441 -5.45 -10.72 14.47
N HIS A 442 -4.94 -9.47 14.42
CA HIS A 442 -5.61 -8.28 14.97
C HIS A 442 -5.34 -7.03 14.11
N LEU A 443 -6.09 -6.88 13.02
CA LEU A 443 -5.83 -5.87 11.99
C LEU A 443 -6.05 -4.44 12.50
N SER A 444 -7.10 -4.18 13.27
CA SER A 444 -7.39 -2.81 13.76
C SER A 444 -6.29 -2.27 14.69
N SER A 445 -5.70 -3.11 15.54
CA SER A 445 -4.52 -2.75 16.35
C SER A 445 -3.37 -2.23 15.49
N ALA A 446 -3.07 -2.93 14.39
CA ALA A 446 -2.02 -2.52 13.46
C ALA A 446 -2.37 -1.22 12.70
N LEU A 447 -3.64 -1.07 12.30
CA LEU A 447 -4.12 0.14 11.65
C LEU A 447 -3.97 1.36 12.58
N VAL A 448 -4.41 1.26 13.84
CA VAL A 448 -4.26 2.34 14.82
C VAL A 448 -2.77 2.60 15.10
N ARG A 449 -1.96 1.55 15.28
CA ARG A 449 -0.51 1.68 15.51
C ARG A 449 0.24 2.29 14.31
N SER A 450 -0.31 2.20 13.10
CA SER A 450 0.27 2.80 11.90
C SER A 450 0.08 4.32 11.81
N VAL A 451 -0.84 4.91 12.60
CA VAL A 451 -1.15 6.34 12.52
C VAL A 451 0.06 7.21 12.91
N PRO A 452 0.77 6.99 14.03
CA PRO A 452 2.00 7.75 14.32
C PRO A 452 3.10 7.57 13.26
N VAL A 453 3.18 6.39 12.62
CA VAL A 453 4.14 6.17 11.53
C VAL A 453 3.80 7.04 10.32
N MET A 454 2.51 7.17 9.99
CA MET A 454 2.05 8.06 8.92
C MET A 454 2.24 9.54 9.25
N MET A 455 2.17 9.91 10.53
CA MET A 455 2.40 11.26 11.04
C MET A 455 3.84 11.76 10.82
N GLU A 456 4.82 10.87 10.71
CA GLU A 456 6.22 11.23 10.40
C GLU A 456 6.38 11.75 8.96
N GLY A 457 5.50 11.32 8.06
CA GLY A 457 5.57 11.71 6.65
C GLY A 457 5.19 13.16 6.40
N GLN A 458 5.73 13.73 5.32
CA GLN A 458 5.52 15.14 4.94
C GLN A 458 4.80 15.29 3.59
N ASN A 459 4.48 14.17 2.92
CA ASN A 459 3.82 14.20 1.62
C ASN A 459 2.33 14.50 1.78
N ARG A 460 1.78 15.26 0.83
CA ARG A 460 0.39 15.73 0.87
C ARG A 460 -0.64 14.62 0.73
N ARG A 461 -0.23 13.46 0.23
CA ARG A 461 -1.07 12.27 0.03
C ARG A 461 -0.60 11.18 0.98
N LYS A 462 -1.54 10.63 1.76
CA LYS A 462 -1.32 9.55 2.73
C LYS A 462 -2.16 8.34 2.32
N VAL A 463 -1.54 7.17 2.17
CA VAL A 463 -2.23 5.97 1.70
C VAL A 463 -1.99 4.80 2.65
N PHE A 464 -3.06 4.29 3.24
CA PHE A 464 -3.04 3.08 4.07
C PHE A 464 -3.48 1.89 3.23
N ILE A 465 -2.64 0.86 3.14
CA ILE A 465 -2.92 -0.35 2.37
C ILE A 465 -2.92 -1.54 3.33
N MET A 466 -4.11 -2.04 3.66
CA MET A 466 -4.31 -3.18 4.55
C MET A 466 -4.40 -4.47 3.74
N ILE A 467 -3.55 -5.47 4.05
CA ILE A 467 -3.48 -6.73 3.32
C ILE A 467 -3.62 -7.90 4.30
N SER A 468 -4.62 -8.78 4.11
CA SER A 468 -4.85 -9.92 5.02
C SER A 468 -5.51 -11.13 4.34
N ASP A 469 -5.24 -12.34 4.85
CA ASP A 469 -5.80 -13.61 4.36
C ASP A 469 -6.98 -14.15 5.18
N GLY A 470 -7.14 -13.70 6.44
CA GLY A 470 -8.15 -14.21 7.37
C GLY A 470 -8.89 -13.16 8.21
N ASN A 471 -9.90 -13.60 8.95
CA ASN A 471 -10.56 -12.76 9.95
C ASN A 471 -9.66 -12.59 11.17
N ASP A 472 -9.84 -11.47 11.86
CA ASP A 472 -9.31 -11.30 13.20
C ASP A 472 -9.77 -12.46 14.12
N ASN A 473 -8.95 -12.81 15.10
CA ASN A 473 -9.36 -13.76 16.14
C ASN A 473 -10.60 -13.24 16.90
N THR A 474 -11.38 -14.13 17.52
CA THR A 474 -12.71 -13.81 18.10
C THR A 474 -12.77 -12.56 18.99
N HIS A 475 -11.76 -12.33 19.84
CA HIS A 475 -11.71 -11.13 20.70
C HIS A 475 -11.19 -9.88 19.96
N PRO A 476 -10.04 -9.94 19.26
CA PRO A 476 -9.62 -8.90 18.31
C PRO A 476 -10.72 -8.42 17.36
N HIS A 477 -11.53 -9.33 16.82
CA HIS A 477 -12.64 -8.99 15.95
C HIS A 477 -13.66 -8.06 16.61
N LYS A 478 -13.95 -8.22 17.91
CA LYS A 478 -14.89 -7.34 18.64
C LYS A 478 -14.37 -5.90 18.70
N VAL A 479 -13.07 -5.75 18.92
CA VAL A 479 -12.40 -4.46 18.95
C VAL A 479 -12.43 -3.81 17.57
N THR A 480 -12.10 -4.57 16.53
CA THR A 480 -12.20 -4.12 15.13
C THR A 480 -13.64 -3.70 14.77
N ASP A 481 -14.64 -4.51 15.11
CA ASP A 481 -16.06 -4.20 14.90
C ASP A 481 -16.45 -2.88 15.56
N LYS A 482 -16.00 -2.66 16.79
CA LYS A 482 -16.32 -1.46 17.56
C LYS A 482 -15.63 -0.22 16.99
N TYR A 483 -14.34 -0.30 16.68
CA TYR A 483 -13.61 0.77 16.03
C TYR A 483 -14.26 1.20 14.71
N LEU A 484 -14.62 0.24 13.86
CA LEU A 484 -15.17 0.54 12.54
C LEU A 484 -16.63 0.98 12.60
N LYS A 485 -17.50 0.22 13.29
CA LYS A 485 -18.96 0.47 13.26
C LYS A 485 -19.42 1.57 14.23
N THR A 486 -18.76 1.71 15.39
CA THR A 486 -19.21 2.64 16.44
C THR A 486 -18.43 3.95 16.40
N TYR A 487 -17.11 3.87 16.19
CA TYR A 487 -16.23 5.03 16.28
C TYR A 487 -15.78 5.58 14.93
N ASP A 488 -16.11 4.89 13.83
CA ASP A 488 -15.75 5.29 12.47
C ASP A 488 -14.26 5.62 12.33
N LEU A 489 -13.44 4.63 12.75
CA LEU A 489 -11.99 4.79 12.91
C LEU A 489 -11.32 5.40 11.68
N CYS A 490 -11.64 4.93 10.46
CA CYS A 490 -10.96 5.38 9.25
C CYS A 490 -11.26 6.85 8.95
N ARG A 491 -12.52 7.29 9.12
CA ARG A 491 -12.86 8.71 9.03
C ARG A 491 -12.14 9.53 10.11
N LYS A 492 -12.03 9.02 11.34
CA LYS A 492 -11.31 9.71 12.42
C LYS A 492 -9.82 9.87 12.13
N ILE A 493 -9.18 8.86 11.56
CA ILE A 493 -7.79 8.94 11.10
C ILE A 493 -7.65 10.00 9.99
N GLU A 494 -8.53 9.97 8.98
CA GLU A 494 -8.53 10.96 7.89
C GLU A 494 -8.70 12.40 8.41
N GLU A 495 -9.76 12.66 9.19
CA GLU A 495 -10.03 13.97 9.78
C GLU A 495 -8.84 14.47 10.61
N GLY A 496 -8.24 13.60 11.42
CA GLY A 496 -7.13 13.99 12.29
C GLY A 496 -5.81 14.20 11.55
N LEU A 497 -5.54 13.49 10.46
CA LEU A 497 -4.37 13.78 9.60
C LEU A 497 -4.55 15.11 8.85
N LEU A 498 -5.73 15.36 8.28
CA LEU A 498 -6.06 16.60 7.57
C LEU A 498 -6.03 17.83 8.47
N ALA A 499 -6.47 17.69 9.73
CA ALA A 499 -6.51 18.79 10.69
C ALA A 499 -5.13 19.21 11.22
N ARG A 500 -4.05 18.48 10.88
CA ARG A 500 -2.71 18.64 11.45
C ARG A 500 -1.74 19.25 10.45
N PRO A 501 -1.42 20.56 10.54
CA PRO A 501 -0.59 21.27 9.56
C PRO A 501 0.81 20.67 9.39
N GLN A 502 1.38 20.10 10.46
CA GLN A 502 2.72 19.49 10.46
C GLN A 502 2.88 18.27 9.55
N THR A 503 1.78 17.73 9.02
CA THR A 503 1.81 16.59 8.08
C THR A 503 1.71 17.03 6.63
N ASN A 504 1.37 18.31 6.38
CA ASN A 504 1.04 18.86 5.06
C ASN A 504 -0.05 18.06 4.29
N THR A 505 -0.87 17.27 5.01
CA THR A 505 -1.83 16.34 4.40
C THR A 505 -2.98 17.07 3.73
N SER A 506 -3.33 16.65 2.51
CA SER A 506 -4.49 17.12 1.75
C SER A 506 -5.41 15.98 1.30
N LYS A 507 -4.92 14.74 1.29
CA LYS A 507 -5.68 13.56 0.88
C LYS A 507 -5.23 12.34 1.70
N VAL A 508 -6.19 11.62 2.27
CA VAL A 508 -5.98 10.35 2.96
C VAL A 508 -6.81 9.28 2.27
N GLU A 509 -6.24 8.11 2.01
CA GLU A 509 -6.95 7.02 1.36
C GLU A 509 -6.69 5.69 2.08
N PHE A 510 -7.73 4.89 2.22
CA PHE A 510 -7.65 3.54 2.79
C PHE A 510 -7.99 2.51 1.72
N TYR A 511 -7.16 1.49 1.62
CA TYR A 511 -7.35 0.35 0.74
C TYR A 511 -7.31 -0.94 1.55
N TYR A 512 -8.19 -1.87 1.20
CA TYR A 512 -8.23 -3.20 1.81
C TYR A 512 -8.09 -4.25 0.71
N VAL A 513 -7.14 -5.17 0.89
CA VAL A 513 -6.90 -6.25 -0.06
C VAL A 513 -6.93 -7.60 0.65
N SER A 514 -7.91 -8.41 0.28
CA SER A 514 -8.00 -9.79 0.71
C SER A 514 -7.13 -10.67 -0.18
N THR A 515 -6.19 -11.43 0.39
CA THR A 515 -5.38 -12.40 -0.36
C THR A 515 -6.06 -13.77 -0.55
N THR A 516 -7.30 -13.89 -0.06
CA THR A 516 -8.17 -15.05 -0.21
C THR A 516 -9.53 -14.63 -0.78
N ASN A 517 -10.31 -15.59 -1.29
CA ASN A 517 -11.67 -15.33 -1.75
C ASN A 517 -12.60 -15.11 -0.56
N ALA A 518 -12.73 -13.86 -0.11
CA ALA A 518 -13.50 -13.49 1.09
C ALA A 518 -14.43 -12.30 0.81
N ALA A 519 -15.45 -12.51 -0.01
CA ALA A 519 -16.36 -11.46 -0.47
C ALA A 519 -17.06 -10.71 0.68
N SER A 520 -17.50 -11.42 1.73
CA SER A 520 -18.13 -10.81 2.91
C SER A 520 -17.19 -9.87 3.65
N ARG A 521 -15.89 -10.23 3.74
CA ARG A 521 -14.87 -9.42 4.41
C ARG A 521 -14.47 -8.21 3.58
N VAL A 522 -14.34 -8.37 2.27
CA VAL A 522 -14.15 -7.24 1.34
C VAL A 522 -15.31 -6.26 1.46
N LYS A 523 -16.55 -6.76 1.48
CA LYS A 523 -17.74 -5.92 1.70
C LYS A 523 -17.69 -5.22 3.06
N TYR A 524 -17.35 -5.95 4.12
CA TYR A 524 -17.23 -5.40 5.47
C TYR A 524 -16.26 -4.19 5.53
N TRP A 525 -15.05 -4.33 5.00
CA TRP A 525 -14.09 -3.22 4.98
C TRP A 525 -14.50 -2.08 4.04
N SER A 526 -15.21 -2.40 2.95
CA SER A 526 -15.78 -1.39 2.05
C SER A 526 -16.86 -0.56 2.75
N ASP A 527 -17.76 -1.20 3.49
CA ASP A 527 -18.90 -0.56 4.13
C ASP A 527 -18.50 0.35 5.31
N TYR A 528 -17.46 -0.04 6.07
CA TYR A 528 -17.12 0.62 7.35
C TYR A 528 -15.75 1.32 7.39
N CYS A 529 -14.99 1.36 6.29
CA CYS A 529 -13.68 2.01 6.29
C CYS A 529 -13.25 2.58 4.93
N THR A 530 -13.10 1.73 3.91
CA THR A 530 -12.39 2.14 2.68
C THR A 530 -13.29 2.82 1.64
N GLY A 531 -14.62 2.61 1.76
CA GLY A 531 -15.60 3.04 0.78
C GLY A 531 -15.71 2.09 -0.41
N SER A 532 -16.70 2.35 -1.26
CA SER A 532 -16.96 1.55 -2.46
C SER A 532 -15.79 1.63 -3.44
N GLY A 533 -15.27 0.48 -3.87
CA GLY A 533 -14.23 0.39 -4.90
C GLY A 533 -12.78 0.31 -4.39
N ARG A 534 -12.53 0.57 -3.10
CA ARG A 534 -11.19 0.49 -2.49
C ARG A 534 -10.95 -0.76 -1.63
N ALA A 535 -11.95 -1.62 -1.47
CA ALA A 535 -11.78 -2.97 -0.95
C ALA A 535 -11.87 -3.99 -2.09
N LYS A 536 -10.87 -4.88 -2.21
CA LYS A 536 -10.77 -5.85 -3.31
C LYS A 536 -10.17 -7.19 -2.86
N THR A 537 -10.30 -8.19 -3.72
CA THR A 537 -9.62 -9.49 -3.57
C THR A 537 -8.50 -9.61 -4.60
N ALA A 538 -7.34 -10.12 -4.19
CA ALA A 538 -6.23 -10.48 -5.07
C ALA A 538 -5.54 -11.74 -4.54
N THR A 539 -5.87 -12.90 -5.10
CA THR A 539 -5.37 -14.21 -4.63
C THR A 539 -4.09 -14.67 -5.34
N GLN A 540 -3.60 -13.91 -6.32
CA GLN A 540 -2.43 -14.24 -7.14
C GLN A 540 -1.47 -13.05 -7.15
N SER A 541 -0.16 -13.32 -7.26
CA SER A 541 0.90 -12.29 -7.22
C SER A 541 0.66 -11.19 -8.25
N ASP A 542 0.45 -11.54 -9.53
CA ASP A 542 0.29 -10.58 -10.63
C ASP A 542 -0.93 -9.68 -10.44
N ALA A 543 -2.03 -10.26 -9.93
CA ALA A 543 -3.24 -9.50 -9.63
C ALA A 543 -3.02 -8.50 -8.50
N LEU A 544 -2.28 -8.90 -7.45
CA LEU A 544 -1.96 -8.05 -6.31
C LEU A 544 -0.96 -6.94 -6.71
N ILE A 545 0.07 -7.27 -7.50
CA ILE A 545 1.02 -6.31 -8.08
C ILE A 545 0.26 -5.29 -8.93
N LYS A 546 -0.57 -5.74 -9.86
CA LYS A 546 -1.36 -4.85 -10.74
C LYS A 546 -2.29 -3.95 -9.93
N LEU A 547 -2.90 -4.48 -8.87
CA LEU A 547 -3.78 -3.71 -8.00
C LEU A 547 -3.01 -2.64 -7.23
N ILE A 548 -1.88 -2.99 -6.62
CA ILE A 548 -1.09 -2.04 -5.83
C ILE A 548 -0.42 -1.01 -6.73
N LYS A 549 0.15 -1.43 -7.86
CA LYS A 549 0.59 -0.51 -8.93
C LYS A 549 -0.56 0.39 -9.33
N GLY A 550 -1.76 -0.13 -9.56
CA GLY A 550 -2.95 0.69 -9.81
C GLY A 550 -3.24 1.74 -8.73
N ILE A 551 -3.12 1.41 -7.44
CA ILE A 551 -3.31 2.37 -6.32
C ILE A 551 -2.25 3.48 -6.33
N ILE A 552 -1.03 3.12 -6.70
CA ILE A 552 0.11 4.04 -6.83
C ILE A 552 -0.02 4.86 -8.14
N SER A 553 -0.52 4.25 -9.22
CA SER A 553 -0.61 4.77 -10.58
C SER A 553 -1.96 5.40 -10.95
N ASP A 554 -2.99 5.36 -10.09
CA ASP A 554 -4.25 6.16 -10.21
C ASP A 554 -3.98 7.68 -10.21
N GLU A 555 -2.70 8.03 -10.29
CA GLU A 555 -2.08 9.31 -10.55
C GLU A 555 -1.78 9.54 -12.04
N THR A 556 -2.11 8.63 -12.97
CA THR A 556 -1.80 8.77 -14.40
C THR A 556 -3.05 8.77 -15.28
N GLY A 557 -3.55 9.98 -15.55
CA GLY A 557 -4.39 10.29 -16.71
C GLY A 557 -5.88 10.47 -16.43
N HIS A 558 -6.34 11.73 -16.49
CA HIS A 558 -7.73 12.02 -16.82
C HIS A 558 -7.77 12.82 -18.12
N LEU A 559 -8.74 12.50 -18.98
CA LEU A 559 -9.08 13.35 -20.12
C LEU A 559 -9.60 14.69 -19.58
N ALA A 560 -8.96 15.78 -19.97
CA ALA A 560 -9.60 17.09 -19.90
C ALA A 560 -10.36 17.26 -21.22
N VAL A 561 -11.64 16.90 -21.21
CA VAL A 561 -12.57 17.32 -22.26
C VAL A 561 -12.88 18.79 -21.97
N ASN A 562 -12.51 19.69 -22.88
CA ASN A 562 -12.98 21.08 -22.83
C ASN A 562 -14.42 21.16 -23.34
#